data_AF-A0A392ULL8-F1
#
_entry.id   AF-A0A392ULL8-F1
#
_cell.length_a   1.000
_cell.length_b   1.000
_cell.length_c   1.000
_cell.angle_alpha   90.00
_cell.angle_beta   90.00
_cell.angle_gamma   90.00
#
_symmetry.space_group_name_H-M   'P 1'
#
loop_
_entity.id
_entity.type
_entity.pdbx_description
1 polymer ?
#
loop_
_entity_poly.entity_id
_entity_poly.type
_entity_poly.pdbx_seq_one_letter_code
_entity_poly.pdbx_strand_id
1 'polypeptide(L)' 'MEGAYEEFTWENFKRKFLAKYFPETAREGYGEEFLKLRQGGTSVEAYAKKFESLSRFFRFFRD' A
#
# COMPACT_ATOMS: atom_id res chain seq x y z
N MET A 1 -35.45 -9.47 -1.08
CA MET A 1 -34.60 -8.66 -0.18
C MET A 1 -33.52 -9.57 0.33
N GLU A 2 -32.35 -9.54 -0.30
CA GLU A 2 -31.17 -10.27 0.18
C GLU A 2 -30.02 -9.29 0.11
N GLY A 3 -30.05 -8.30 1.01
CA GLY A 3 -28.84 -7.58 1.35
C GLY A 3 -27.96 -8.61 2.03
N ALA A 4 -27.02 -9.20 1.28
CA ALA A 4 -26.00 -10.07 1.81
C ALA A 4 -25.41 -9.35 3.03
N TYR A 5 -25.78 -9.83 4.22
CA TYR A 5 -25.14 -9.46 5.45
C TYR A 5 -23.75 -10.06 5.33
N GLU A 6 -22.88 -9.36 4.59
CA GLU A 6 -21.49 -9.74 4.55
C GLU A 6 -21.04 -9.79 6.00
N GLU A 7 -20.69 -10.99 6.47
CA GLU A 7 -20.40 -11.22 7.86
C GLU A 7 -19.46 -10.12 8.37
N PHE A 8 -19.80 -9.57 9.53
CA PHE A 8 -19.06 -8.50 10.18
C PHE A 8 -17.77 -9.05 10.79
N THR A 9 -16.93 -9.66 9.96
CA THR A 9 -15.65 -10.22 10.34
C THR A 9 -14.57 -9.16 10.20
N TRP A 10 -13.55 -9.27 11.04
CA TRP A 10 -12.38 -8.41 10.96
C TRP A 10 -11.69 -8.49 9.59
N GLU A 11 -11.69 -9.66 8.95
CA GLU A 11 -11.17 -9.80 7.59
C GLU A 11 -11.97 -9.02 6.55
N ASN A 12 -13.30 -9.09 6.62
CA ASN A 12 -14.13 -8.39 5.66
C ASN A 12 -14.03 -6.87 5.82
N PHE A 13 -13.97 -6.38 7.06
CA PHE A 13 -13.68 -4.97 7.35
C PHE A 13 -12.33 -4.55 6.75
N LYS A 14 -11.24 -5.31 7.02
CA LYS A 14 -9.91 -5.01 6.46
C LYS A 14 -9.93 -4.94 4.95
N ARG A 15 -10.57 -5.90 4.27
CA ARG A 15 -10.69 -5.94 2.81
C ARG A 15 -11.40 -4.69 2.28
N LYS A 16 -12.57 -4.33 2.82
CA LYS A 16 -13.32 -3.13 2.41
C LYS A 16 -12.59 -1.84 2.70
N PHE A 17 -11.97 -1.74 3.87
CA PHE A 17 -11.19 -0.57 4.28
C PHE A 17 -10.01 -0.34 3.33
N LEU A 18 -9.23 -1.40 3.06
CA LEU A 18 -8.10 -1.33 2.14
C LEU A 18 -8.55 -1.03 0.72
N ALA A 19 -9.64 -1.62 0.23
CA ALA A 19 -10.17 -1.30 -1.10
C ALA A 19 -10.59 0.18 -1.24
N LYS A 20 -11.19 0.76 -0.19
CA LYS A 20 -11.68 2.14 -0.21
C LYS A 20 -10.57 3.19 -0.05
N TYR A 21 -9.63 2.95 0.86
CA TYR A 21 -8.62 3.95 1.24
C TYR A 21 -7.23 3.68 0.66
N PHE A 22 -6.98 2.45 0.20
CA PHE A 22 -5.76 2.02 -0.48
C PHE A 22 -6.11 1.35 -1.82
N PRO A 23 -6.72 2.10 -2.76
CA PRO A 23 -7.06 1.57 -4.07
C PRO A 23 -5.80 1.10 -4.81
N GLU A 24 -5.98 0.23 -5.80
CA GLU A 24 -4.88 -0.30 -6.62
C GLU A 24 -4.00 0.81 -7.20
N THR A 25 -4.62 1.87 -7.70
CA THR A 25 -3.93 3.06 -8.23
C THR A 25 -3.03 3.76 -7.21
N ALA A 26 -3.42 3.78 -5.93
CA ALA A 26 -2.55 4.31 -4.87
C ALA A 26 -1.35 3.39 -4.63
N ARG A 27 -1.55 2.06 -4.69
CA ARG A 27 -0.48 1.07 -4.54
C ARG A 27 0.52 1.14 -5.70
N GLU A 28 0.03 1.30 -6.91
CA GLU A 28 0.84 1.55 -8.11
C GLU A 28 1.64 2.86 -7.95
N GLY A 29 1.01 3.94 -7.47
CA GLY A 29 1.71 5.18 -7.18
C GLY A 29 2.88 5.00 -6.18
N TYR A 30 2.67 4.20 -5.13
CA TYR A 30 3.73 3.93 -4.15
C TYR A 30 4.91 3.12 -4.70
N GLY A 31 4.68 2.14 -5.57
CA GLY A 31 5.82 1.41 -6.14
C GLY A 31 6.49 2.14 -7.30
N GLU A 32 5.78 3.00 -8.05
CA GLU A 32 6.45 3.96 -8.93
C GLU A 32 7.37 4.90 -8.13
N GLU A 33 6.90 5.39 -6.98
CA GLU A 33 7.71 6.19 -6.06
C GLU A 33 8.92 5.40 -5.54
N PHE A 34 8.74 4.12 -5.22
CA PHE A 34 9.82 3.23 -4.81
C PHE A 34 10.88 3.05 -5.91
N LEU A 35 10.46 2.77 -7.16
CA LEU A 35 11.37 2.58 -8.29
C LEU A 35 12.14 3.87 -8.65
N LYS A 36 11.50 5.02 -8.44
CA LYS A 36 12.10 6.35 -8.65
C LYS A 36 12.86 6.85 -7.42
N LEU A 37 12.82 6.12 -6.29
CA LEU A 37 13.43 6.55 -5.04
C LEU A 37 14.95 6.64 -5.20
N ARG A 38 15.47 7.85 -4.97
CA ARG A 38 16.91 8.13 -4.88
C ARG A 38 17.15 8.89 -3.59
N GLN A 39 18.27 8.63 -2.91
CA GLN A 39 18.61 9.33 -1.67
C GLN A 39 18.67 10.85 -1.86
N GLY A 40 19.28 11.31 -2.96
CA GLY A 40 19.47 12.74 -3.20
C GLY A 40 20.28 13.39 -2.07
N GLY A 41 19.84 14.56 -1.59
CA GLY A 41 20.46 15.28 -0.47
C GLY A 41 19.93 14.90 0.92
N THR A 42 19.11 13.84 1.05
CA THR A 42 18.56 13.42 2.35
C THR A 42 19.57 12.61 3.16
N SER A 43 19.43 12.60 4.49
CA SER A 43 20.24 11.75 5.35
C SER A 43 19.95 10.27 5.06
N VAL A 44 20.97 9.44 5.26
CA VAL A 44 20.86 7.98 5.07
C VAL A 44 19.72 7.40 5.93
N GLU A 45 19.53 7.91 7.15
CA GLU A 45 18.46 7.47 8.03
C GLU A 45 17.06 7.77 7.45
N ALA A 46 16.84 9.01 6.97
CA ALA A 46 15.56 9.40 6.39
C ALA A 46 15.26 8.62 5.11
N TYR A 47 16.28 8.39 4.29
CA TYR A 47 16.17 7.53 3.11
C TYR A 47 15.82 6.09 3.47
N ALA A 48 16.50 5.49 4.45
CA ALA A 48 16.26 4.11 4.87
C ALA A 48 14.82 3.92 5.38
N LYS A 49 14.32 4.84 6.21
CA LYS A 49 12.92 4.84 6.67
C LYS A 49 11.93 4.88 5.49
N LYS A 50 12.20 5.72 4.49
CA LYS A 50 11.36 5.82 3.29
C LYS A 50 11.42 4.57 2.43
N PHE A 51 12.61 4.00 2.26
CA PHE A 51 12.82 2.73 1.54
C PHE A 51 12.05 1.57 2.20
N GLU A 52 12.15 1.41 3.53
CA GLU A 52 11.43 0.36 4.25
C GLU A 52 9.90 0.52 4.22
N SER A 53 9.42 1.77 4.21
CA SER A 53 7.99 2.05 4.08
C SER A 53 7.47 1.64 2.71
N LEU A 54 8.20 1.99 1.64
CA LEU A 54 7.80 1.77 0.26
C LEU A 54 8.03 0.32 -0.21
N SER A 55 9.05 -0.37 0.31
CA SER A 55 9.37 -1.76 -0.08
C SER A 55 8.24 -2.75 0.21
N ARG A 56 7.38 -2.43 1.18
CA ARG A 56 6.19 -3.23 1.54
C ARG A 56 5.16 -3.31 0.42
N PHE A 57 5.16 -2.32 -0.48
CA PHE A 57 4.24 -2.27 -1.61
C PHE A 57 4.78 -2.99 -2.85
N PHE A 58 6.03 -3.45 -2.84
CA PHE A 58 6.64 -4.15 -3.96
C PHE A 58 5.94 -5.46 -4.32
N ARG A 59 5.31 -6.15 -3.35
CA ARG A 59 4.56 -7.39 -3.65
C ARG A 59 3.39 -7.15 -4.61
N PHE A 60 2.82 -5.94 -4.64
CA PHE A 60 1.70 -5.60 -5.51
C PHE A 60 2.13 -5.34 -6.97
N PHE A 61 3.44 -5.33 -7.25
CA PHE A 61 3.99 -5.18 -8.61
C PHE A 61 4.36 -6.50 -9.28
N ARG A 62 4.46 -7.59 -8.50
CA ARG A 62 5.00 -8.87 -8.97
C ARG A 62 3.90 -9.91 -9.27
N ASP A 63 2.67 -9.63 -8.89
CA ASP A 63 1.49 -10.47 -9.16
C ASP A 63 0.65 -9.88 -10.31
#